data_AF-A0A226D0A6-F1
#
_entry.id   AF-A0A226D0A6-F1
#
_cell.length_a   1.000
_cell.length_b   1.000
_cell.length_c   1.000
_cell.angle_alpha   90.00
_cell.angle_beta   90.00
_cell.angle_gamma   90.00
#
_symmetry.space_group_name_H-M   'P 1'
#
loop_
_entity.id
_entity.type
_entity.pdbx_description
1 polymer ?
#
loop_
_entity_poly.entity_id
_entity_poly.type
_entity_poly.pdbx_seq_one_letter_code
_entity_poly.pdbx_strand_id
1 'polypeptide(L)'
;MPPFPGDLFPPQNYPYYFCYLATGLFYLCYLFMLWSTLLFASCVIFTSVACLIPVLTCDFRGDRTPPKGQKVEELRHVENFTRVYRSVQLLHKLFLETYGLILVPIQSLVGQYGLICNYSLISQWDEMDNATKMFLLVQFVVIQVTWFMFLNLSGWFHDNSVKVLKSWKALGINMRTRTPMWNGKPVSLSTLRVMRFRSRMTEEQKMEQRRKDRERVARKRAALRAARALQQGDTNGNSNSSESYESLCIIKKKEDSP
;
A
#
# COMPACT_ATOMS: atom_id res chain seq x y z
N MET A 1 18.18 -5.22 -39.60
CA MET A 1 17.62 -3.86 -39.54
C MET A 1 18.72 -2.94 -39.07
N PRO A 2 19.09 -1.91 -39.83
CA PRO A 2 20.13 -0.98 -39.38
C PRO A 2 19.64 -0.29 -38.09
N PRO A 3 20.41 -0.33 -37.00
CA PRO A 3 19.98 0.20 -35.70
C PRO A 3 20.00 1.73 -35.64
N PHE A 4 20.46 2.38 -36.70
CA PHE A 4 20.58 3.83 -36.78
C PHE A 4 19.76 4.40 -37.93
N PRO A 5 19.03 5.51 -37.72
CA PRO A 5 18.26 6.19 -38.77
C PRO A 5 19.13 6.80 -39.89
N GLY A 6 20.46 6.63 -39.83
CA GLY A 6 21.41 7.13 -40.82
C GLY A 6 21.28 6.47 -42.19
N ASP A 7 20.87 5.19 -42.25
CA ASP A 7 20.73 4.47 -43.52
C ASP A 7 19.43 4.80 -44.28
N LEU A 8 18.52 5.59 -43.68
CA LEU A 8 17.24 5.94 -44.29
C LEU A 8 17.30 7.14 -45.23
N PHE A 9 18.37 7.94 -45.23
CA PHE A 9 18.43 9.18 -46.00
C PHE A 9 19.72 9.32 -46.83
N PRO A 10 19.63 9.48 -48.17
CA PRO A 10 20.81 9.63 -49.02
C PRO A 10 21.54 10.97 -48.79
N PRO A 11 22.88 11.00 -48.80
CA PRO A 11 23.70 12.14 -48.34
C PRO A 11 23.78 13.35 -49.29
N GLN A 12 22.91 13.48 -50.30
CA GLN A 12 23.13 14.42 -51.42
C GLN A 12 22.53 15.83 -51.28
N ASN A 13 21.81 16.16 -50.20
CA ASN A 13 21.08 17.44 -50.11
C ASN A 13 21.33 18.20 -48.78
N TYR A 14 21.83 19.43 -48.88
CA TYR A 14 22.06 20.39 -47.78
C TYR A 14 20.91 20.57 -46.76
N PRO A 15 19.62 20.58 -47.13
CA PRO A 15 18.53 20.73 -46.14
C PRO A 15 18.45 19.58 -45.13
N TYR A 16 18.89 18.37 -45.49
CA TYR A 16 18.88 17.23 -44.57
C TYR A 16 19.91 17.36 -43.44
N TYR A 17 21.00 18.12 -43.66
CA TYR A 17 21.99 18.38 -42.63
C TYR A 17 21.41 19.17 -41.45
N PHE A 18 20.62 20.20 -41.74
CA PHE A 18 19.92 20.98 -40.70
C PHE A 18 18.88 20.15 -39.96
N CYS A 19 18.12 19.31 -40.65
CA CYS A 19 17.20 18.38 -40.01
C CYS A 19 17.95 17.40 -39.08
N TYR A 20 19.09 16.86 -39.51
CA TYR A 20 19.90 15.96 -38.69
C TYR A 20 20.42 16.64 -37.43
N LEU A 21 20.98 17.85 -37.56
CA LEU A 21 21.44 18.64 -36.41
C LEU A 21 20.30 18.98 -35.45
N ALA A 22 19.14 19.39 -35.96
CA ALA A 22 17.99 19.71 -35.14
C ALA A 22 17.47 18.48 -34.39
N THR A 23 17.36 17.33 -35.06
CA THR A 23 16.96 16.06 -34.44
C THR A 23 17.99 15.61 -33.41
N GLY A 24 19.28 15.65 -33.73
CA GLY A 24 20.36 15.29 -32.80
C GLY A 24 20.38 16.18 -31.54
N LEU A 25 20.25 17.50 -31.72
CA LEU A 25 20.17 18.45 -30.60
C LEU A 25 18.92 18.20 -29.76
N PHE A 26 17.77 17.94 -30.39
CA PHE A 26 16.54 17.59 -29.69
C PHE A 26 16.71 16.32 -28.84
N TYR A 27 17.31 15.27 -29.41
CA TYR A 27 17.61 14.05 -28.67
C TYR A 27 18.56 14.30 -27.50
N LEU A 28 19.65 15.06 -27.70
CA LEU A 28 20.59 15.40 -26.63
C LEU A 28 19.92 16.20 -25.50
N CYS A 29 19.12 17.21 -25.84
CA CYS A 29 18.34 17.98 -24.87
C CYS A 29 17.35 17.09 -24.10
N TYR A 30 16.65 16.20 -24.80
CA TYR A 30 15.72 15.26 -24.19
C TYR A 30 16.44 14.29 -23.23
N LEU A 31 17.55 13.70 -23.66
CA LEU A 31 18.39 12.81 -22.84
C LEU A 31 18.91 13.55 -21.61
N PHE A 32 19.39 14.79 -21.77
CA PHE A 32 19.87 15.62 -20.67
C PHE A 32 18.75 15.98 -19.68
N MET A 33 17.55 16.31 -20.16
CA MET A 33 16.39 16.56 -19.29
C MET A 33 15.99 15.30 -18.53
N LEU A 34 15.92 14.15 -19.22
CA LEU A 34 15.61 12.86 -18.60
C LEU A 34 16.62 12.54 -17.49
N TRP A 35 17.92 12.68 -17.80
CA TRP A 35 18.99 12.48 -16.84
C TRP A 35 18.95 13.40 -15.65
N SER A 36 18.78 14.70 -15.89
CA SER A 36 18.70 15.70 -14.83
C SER A 36 17.52 15.41 -13.91
N THR A 37 16.39 14.99 -14.47
CA THR A 37 15.19 14.61 -13.71
C THR A 37 15.45 13.35 -12.88
N LEU A 38 16.08 12.32 -13.46
CA LEU A 38 16.42 11.08 -12.75
C LEU A 38 17.43 11.33 -11.63
N LEU A 39 18.47 12.11 -11.88
CA LEU A 39 19.46 12.51 -10.87
C LEU A 39 18.80 13.32 -9.76
N PHE A 40 17.98 14.31 -10.09
CA PHE A 40 17.25 15.09 -9.10
C PHE A 40 16.33 14.21 -8.24
N ALA A 41 15.55 13.33 -8.86
CA ALA A 41 14.70 12.37 -8.14
C ALA A 41 15.53 11.45 -7.23
N SER A 42 16.67 10.95 -7.72
CA SER A 42 17.58 10.12 -6.93
C SER A 42 18.14 10.88 -5.72
N CYS A 43 18.52 12.16 -5.88
CA CYS A 43 19.00 13.02 -4.79
C CYS A 43 17.91 13.27 -3.75
N VAL A 44 16.67 13.51 -4.17
CA VAL A 44 15.53 13.68 -3.26
C VAL A 44 15.26 12.40 -2.49
N ILE A 45 15.25 11.23 -3.15
CA ILE A 45 15.08 9.93 -2.49
C ILE A 45 16.22 9.70 -1.50
N PHE A 46 17.47 9.90 -1.93
CA PHE A 46 18.64 9.69 -1.09
C PHE A 46 18.65 10.62 0.12
N THR A 47 18.33 11.90 -0.05
CA THR A 47 18.23 12.87 1.05
C THR A 47 17.11 12.49 2.01
N SER A 48 15.93 12.16 1.47
CA SER A 48 14.79 11.71 2.28
C SER A 48 15.16 10.51 3.14
N VAL A 49 15.87 9.55 2.55
CA VAL A 49 16.34 8.36 3.21
C VAL A 49 17.43 8.68 4.24
N ALA A 50 18.44 9.46 3.89
CA ALA A 50 19.51 9.88 4.78
C ALA A 50 18.99 10.68 5.98
N CYS A 51 17.89 11.43 5.82
CA CYS A 51 17.21 12.11 6.92
C CYS A 51 16.30 11.15 7.71
N LEU A 52 15.59 10.24 7.06
CA LEU A 52 14.66 9.31 7.73
C LEU A 52 15.39 8.21 8.50
N ILE A 53 16.51 7.69 7.99
CA ILE A 53 17.33 6.64 8.61
C ILE A 53 17.69 6.98 10.05
N PRO A 54 18.39 8.09 10.36
CA PRO A 54 18.82 8.39 11.72
C PRO A 54 17.62 8.58 12.64
N VAL A 55 16.55 9.21 12.17
CA VAL A 55 15.32 9.35 12.94
C VAL A 55 14.73 7.96 13.26
N LEU A 56 14.63 7.05 12.28
CA LEU A 56 14.17 5.66 12.42
C LEU A 56 15.06 4.79 13.30
N THR A 57 16.38 4.94 13.24
CA THR A 57 17.29 4.04 13.94
C THR A 57 17.68 4.53 15.33
N CYS A 58 17.77 5.85 15.52
CA CYS A 58 18.24 6.46 16.76
C CYS A 58 17.05 6.89 17.62
N ASP A 59 16.09 7.61 17.04
CA ASP A 59 14.97 8.14 17.83
C ASP A 59 13.91 7.06 18.05
N PHE A 60 13.63 6.24 17.02
CA PHE A 60 12.51 5.30 17.07
C PHE A 60 12.73 4.00 17.89
N ARG A 61 13.97 3.67 18.24
CA ARG A 61 14.30 2.47 19.04
C ARG A 61 14.36 2.81 20.52
N GLY A 62 13.30 2.46 21.26
CA GLY A 62 13.27 2.64 22.72
C GLY A 62 14.24 1.76 23.51
N ASP A 63 14.88 0.79 22.86
CA ASP A 63 15.86 -0.12 23.47
C ASP A 63 17.28 0.49 23.59
N ARG A 64 17.53 1.64 22.95
CA ARG A 64 18.82 2.32 23.03
C ARG A 64 18.76 3.50 23.99
N THR A 65 19.69 3.53 24.94
CA THR A 65 19.95 4.72 25.74
C THR A 65 20.33 5.89 24.83
N PRO A 66 19.77 7.10 25.06
CA PRO A 66 20.06 8.26 24.23
C PRO A 66 21.56 8.54 24.18
N PRO A 67 22.08 9.01 23.03
CA PRO A 67 23.39 9.64 23.00
C PRO A 67 23.42 10.81 24.00
N LYS A 68 24.45 10.88 24.86
CA LYS A 68 24.63 12.00 25.78
C LYS A 68 24.66 13.32 24.97
N GLY A 69 23.64 14.17 25.16
CA GLY A 69 23.58 15.52 24.58
C GLY A 69 22.35 15.83 23.70
N GLN A 70 21.56 14.83 23.30
CA GLN A 70 20.33 15.09 22.54
C GLN A 70 19.15 15.42 23.46
N LYS A 71 18.86 16.72 23.64
CA LYS A 71 17.72 17.25 24.40
C LYS A 71 16.41 17.22 23.61
N VAL A 72 16.11 16.13 22.91
CA VAL A 72 14.84 16.00 22.19
C VAL A 72 13.80 15.34 23.11
N GLU A 73 13.54 15.96 24.25
CA GLU A 73 12.55 15.46 25.22
C GLU A 73 11.12 15.60 24.70
N GLU A 74 10.84 16.61 23.85
CA GLU A 74 9.50 16.82 23.28
C GLU A 74 9.08 15.75 22.25
N LEU A 75 10.01 15.21 21.44
CA LEU A 75 9.68 14.13 20.50
C LEU A 75 9.56 12.76 21.19
N ARG A 76 10.04 12.62 22.43
CA ARG A 76 9.93 11.39 23.21
C ARG A 76 8.58 11.19 23.87
N HIS A 77 7.69 12.18 23.82
CA HIS A 77 6.30 11.95 24.20
C HIS A 77 5.71 10.87 23.30
N VAL A 78 5.30 9.75 23.93
CA VAL A 78 4.79 8.53 23.28
C VAL A 78 3.69 8.84 22.26
N GLU A 79 2.88 9.87 22.50
CA GLU A 79 1.80 10.30 21.62
C GLU A 79 2.31 10.88 20.28
N ASN A 80 3.28 11.82 20.33
CA ASN A 80 3.85 12.44 19.13
C ASN A 80 4.61 11.43 18.28
N PHE A 81 5.35 10.57 18.95
CA PHE A 81 6.15 9.52 18.34
C PHE A 81 5.32 8.50 17.57
N THR A 82 4.25 8.00 18.20
CA THR A 82 3.34 7.06 17.57
C THR A 82 2.66 7.67 16.35
N ARG A 83 2.37 8.98 16.40
CA ARG A 83 1.77 9.73 15.28
C ARG A 83 2.73 9.82 14.10
N VAL A 84 3.97 10.26 14.30
CA VAL A 84 4.97 10.40 13.21
C VAL A 84 5.28 9.04 12.60
N TYR A 85 5.52 8.01 13.41
CA TYR A 85 5.76 6.66 12.91
C TYR A 85 4.58 6.13 12.08
N ARG A 86 3.34 6.31 12.55
CA ARG A 86 2.16 5.90 11.78
C ARG A 86 2.06 6.64 10.46
N SER A 87 2.37 7.93 10.42
CA SER A 87 2.39 8.70 9.17
C SER A 87 3.42 8.14 8.20
N VAL A 88 4.64 7.87 8.65
CA VAL A 88 5.71 7.27 7.83
C VAL A 88 5.33 5.87 7.36
N GLN A 89 4.75 5.05 8.23
CA GLN A 89 4.30 3.71 7.87
C GLN A 89 3.16 3.75 6.84
N LEU A 90 2.22 4.68 6.99
CA LEU A 90 1.12 4.85 6.04
C LEU A 90 1.62 5.35 4.69
N LEU A 91 2.56 6.31 4.70
CA LEU A 91 3.22 6.81 3.50
C LEU A 91 3.99 5.70 2.77
N HIS A 92 4.79 4.92 3.50
CA HIS A 92 5.52 3.78 2.93
C HIS A 92 4.58 2.71 2.37
N LYS A 93 3.46 2.44 3.05
CA LYS A 93 2.46 1.49 2.56
C LYS A 93 1.79 1.99 1.28
N LEU A 94 1.40 3.26 1.24
CA LEU A 94 0.85 3.90 0.04
C LEU A 94 1.85 3.88 -1.11
N PHE A 95 3.13 4.13 -0.82
CA PHE A 95 4.22 4.01 -1.77
C PHE A 95 4.31 2.58 -2.32
N LEU A 96 4.40 1.56 -1.46
CA LEU A 96 4.46 0.17 -1.91
C LEU A 96 3.22 -0.27 -2.70
N GLU A 97 2.03 0.21 -2.33
CA GLU A 97 0.79 -0.11 -3.06
C GLU A 97 0.78 0.52 -4.45
N THR A 98 1.27 1.75 -4.58
CA THR A 98 1.34 2.47 -5.86
C THR A 98 2.46 1.93 -6.75
N TYR A 99 3.66 1.77 -6.17
CA TYR A 99 4.86 1.41 -6.91
C TYR A 99 5.05 -0.10 -7.05
N GLY A 100 4.46 -0.93 -6.20
CA GLY A 100 4.65 -2.39 -6.23
C GLY A 100 4.25 -3.01 -7.56
N LEU A 101 3.17 -2.53 -8.19
CA LEU A 101 2.75 -2.97 -9.52
C LEU A 101 3.69 -2.49 -10.63
N ILE A 102 4.29 -1.30 -10.48
CA ILE A 102 5.20 -0.69 -11.45
C ILE A 102 6.63 -1.23 -11.29
N LEU A 103 6.98 -1.76 -10.11
CA LEU A 103 8.32 -2.24 -9.80
C LEU A 103 8.72 -3.45 -10.66
N VAL A 104 7.77 -4.35 -10.96
CA VAL A 104 7.99 -5.52 -11.81
C VAL A 104 8.36 -5.13 -13.26
N PRO A 105 7.59 -4.27 -13.97
CA PRO A 105 8.00 -3.83 -15.30
C PRO A 105 9.29 -3.01 -15.28
N ILE A 106 9.54 -2.18 -14.25
CA ILE A 106 10.83 -1.47 -14.12
C ILE A 106 11.99 -2.47 -13.97
N GLN A 107 11.86 -3.50 -13.13
CA GLN A 107 12.86 -4.56 -12.99
C GLN A 107 13.16 -5.22 -14.35
N SER A 108 12.12 -5.53 -15.13
CA SER A 108 12.27 -6.09 -16.47
C SER A 108 12.99 -5.13 -17.41
N LEU A 109 12.67 -3.84 -17.38
CA LEU A 109 13.31 -2.82 -18.22
C LEU A 109 14.79 -2.65 -17.87
N VAL A 110 15.14 -2.60 -16.58
CA VAL A 110 16.54 -2.52 -16.12
C VAL A 110 17.32 -3.77 -16.56
N GLY A 111 16.70 -4.95 -16.46
CA GLY A 111 17.29 -6.20 -16.94
C GLY A 111 17.52 -6.22 -18.46
N GLN A 112 16.50 -5.87 -19.25
CA GLN A 112 16.61 -5.78 -20.71
C GLN A 112 17.64 -4.74 -21.14
N TYR A 113 17.67 -3.59 -20.49
CA TYR A 113 18.69 -2.57 -20.74
C TYR A 113 20.10 -3.13 -20.53
N GLY A 114 20.30 -3.85 -19.42
CA GLY A 114 21.57 -4.52 -19.15
C GLY A 114 21.95 -5.56 -20.21
N LEU A 115 20.99 -6.34 -20.71
CA LEU A 115 21.21 -7.29 -21.79
C LEU A 115 21.57 -6.60 -23.11
N ILE A 116 20.87 -5.52 -23.46
CA ILE A 116 21.14 -4.74 -24.67
C ILE A 116 22.55 -4.13 -24.61
N CYS A 117 22.94 -3.50 -23.50
CA CYS A 117 24.28 -2.96 -23.33
C CYS A 117 25.36 -4.04 -23.48
N ASN A 118 25.20 -5.20 -22.83
CA ASN A 118 26.14 -6.31 -22.94
C ASN A 118 26.21 -6.87 -24.36
N TYR A 119 25.06 -7.05 -25.02
CA TYR A 119 25.00 -7.54 -26.39
C TYR A 119 25.69 -6.57 -27.36
N SER A 120 25.40 -5.27 -27.26
CA SER A 120 26.04 -4.23 -28.10
C SER A 120 27.54 -4.18 -27.88
N LEU A 121 28.00 -4.26 -26.62
CA LEU A 121 29.42 -4.28 -26.31
C LEU A 121 30.11 -5.51 -26.89
N ILE A 122 29.52 -6.71 -26.81
CA ILE A 122 30.12 -7.94 -27.35
C ILE A 122 30.07 -7.96 -28.88
N SER A 123 28.93 -7.60 -29.46
CA SER A 123 28.70 -7.76 -30.90
C SER A 123 29.44 -6.73 -31.74
N GLN A 124 29.61 -5.50 -31.23
CA GLN A 124 30.19 -4.39 -31.95
C GLN A 124 31.44 -3.83 -31.24
N TRP A 125 32.14 -4.67 -30.48
CA TRP A 125 33.32 -4.22 -29.74
C TRP A 125 34.36 -3.60 -30.66
N ASP A 126 34.75 -4.25 -31.76
CA ASP A 126 35.84 -3.74 -32.59
C ASP A 126 35.43 -2.54 -33.45
N GLU A 127 34.14 -2.41 -33.75
CA GLU A 127 33.59 -1.33 -34.59
C GLU A 127 33.25 -0.05 -33.81
N MET A 128 33.00 -0.15 -32.50
CA MET A 128 32.63 1.00 -31.67
C MET A 128 33.83 1.87 -31.31
N ASP A 129 33.63 3.19 -31.36
CA ASP A 129 34.56 4.16 -30.80
C ASP A 129 34.79 3.95 -29.28
N ASN A 130 36.00 4.25 -28.83
CA ASN A 130 36.42 4.08 -27.43
C ASN A 130 35.57 4.94 -26.48
N ALA A 131 35.16 6.14 -26.90
CA ALA A 131 34.29 6.98 -26.08
C ALA A 131 32.91 6.32 -25.86
N THR A 132 32.31 5.75 -26.91
CA THR A 132 31.02 5.05 -26.84
C THR A 132 31.11 3.80 -25.97
N LYS A 133 32.20 3.02 -26.07
CA LYS A 133 32.46 1.86 -25.20
C LYS A 133 32.45 2.24 -23.72
N MET A 134 33.27 3.24 -23.38
CA MET A 134 33.37 3.72 -21.99
C MET A 134 32.05 4.29 -21.51
N PHE A 135 31.33 5.03 -22.36
CA PHE A 135 30.01 5.54 -22.03
C PHE A 135 29.02 4.42 -21.72
N LEU A 136 28.88 3.41 -22.58
CA LEU A 136 27.97 2.28 -22.34
C LEU A 136 28.35 1.46 -21.10
N LEU A 137 29.65 1.25 -20.85
CA LEU A 137 30.13 0.55 -19.66
C LEU A 137 29.81 1.31 -18.37
N VAL A 138 30.18 2.60 -18.30
CA VAL A 138 29.89 3.45 -17.14
C VAL A 138 28.38 3.50 -16.90
N GLN A 139 27.62 3.65 -17.98
CA GLN A 139 26.18 3.74 -17.92
C GLN A 139 25.52 2.47 -17.38
N PHE A 140 25.96 1.31 -17.87
CA PHE A 140 25.53 0.01 -17.38
C PHE A 140 25.81 -0.12 -15.88
N VAL A 141 27.04 0.19 -15.44
CA VAL A 141 27.42 0.11 -14.03
C VAL A 141 26.58 1.04 -13.16
N VAL A 142 26.40 2.30 -13.57
CA VAL A 142 25.63 3.30 -12.81
C VAL A 142 24.18 2.85 -12.63
N ILE A 143 23.52 2.38 -13.71
CA ILE A 143 22.13 1.91 -13.64
C ILE A 143 22.02 0.69 -12.70
N GLN A 144 22.91 -0.30 -12.84
CA GLN A 144 22.86 -1.50 -12.01
C GLN A 144 23.11 -1.19 -10.53
N VAL A 145 24.13 -0.37 -10.22
CA VAL A 145 24.44 0.04 -8.84
C VAL A 145 23.29 0.83 -8.24
N THR A 146 22.72 1.78 -8.99
CA THR A 146 21.58 2.59 -8.52
C THR A 146 20.37 1.71 -8.21
N TRP A 147 20.06 0.78 -9.12
CA TRP A 147 18.95 -0.15 -8.94
C TRP A 147 19.15 -1.11 -7.76
N PHE A 148 20.36 -1.67 -7.62
CA PHE A 148 20.73 -2.52 -6.49
C PHE A 148 20.61 -1.76 -5.15
N MET A 149 21.13 -0.54 -5.08
CA MET A 149 21.02 0.31 -3.88
C MET A 149 19.57 0.58 -3.52
N PHE A 150 18.72 0.88 -4.51
CA PHE A 150 17.29 1.10 -4.29
C PHE A 150 16.59 -0.12 -3.68
N LEU A 151 16.86 -1.32 -4.22
CA LEU A 151 16.30 -2.57 -3.68
C LEU A 151 16.81 -2.88 -2.27
N ASN A 152 18.12 -2.76 -2.08
CA ASN A 152 18.75 -3.03 -0.78
C ASN A 152 18.24 -2.09 0.31
N LEU A 153 18.10 -0.80 -0.02
CA LEU A 153 17.57 0.20 0.88
C LEU A 153 16.10 -0.07 1.23
N SER A 154 15.29 -0.49 0.25
CA SER A 154 13.90 -0.85 0.46
C SER A 154 13.76 -2.04 1.43
N GLY A 155 14.59 -3.08 1.25
CA GLY A 155 14.65 -4.23 2.15
C GLY A 155 15.12 -3.85 3.55
N TRP A 156 16.19 -3.07 3.65
CA TRP A 156 16.71 -2.58 4.92
C TRP A 156 15.68 -1.74 5.69
N PHE A 157 14.93 -0.88 5.00
CA PHE A 157 13.86 -0.07 5.60
C PHE A 157 12.75 -0.96 6.16
N HIS A 158 12.34 -1.97 5.41
CA HIS A 158 11.34 -2.95 5.85
C HIS A 158 11.78 -3.67 7.12
N ASP A 159 12.99 -4.21 7.14
CA ASP A 159 13.55 -4.92 8.29
C ASP A 159 13.63 -4.05 9.55
N ASN A 160 14.06 -2.79 9.40
CA ASN A 160 14.13 -1.85 10.51
C ASN A 160 12.74 -1.48 11.02
N SER A 161 11.76 -1.30 10.14
CA SER A 161 10.37 -1.04 10.55
C SER A 161 9.80 -2.18 11.40
N VAL A 162 10.08 -3.43 11.03
CA VAL A 162 9.64 -4.61 11.78
C VAL A 162 10.35 -4.70 13.15
N LYS A 163 11.65 -4.41 13.20
CA LYS A 163 12.44 -4.37 14.45
C LYS A 163 11.93 -3.29 15.41
N VAL A 164 11.65 -2.09 14.91
CA VAL A 164 11.05 -0.99 15.69
C VAL A 164 9.71 -1.44 16.27
N LEU A 165 8.83 -2.02 15.45
CA LEU A 165 7.53 -2.51 15.92
C LEU A 165 7.65 -3.62 16.97
N LYS A 166 8.64 -4.52 16.85
CA LYS A 166 8.92 -5.55 17.86
C LYS A 166 9.41 -4.94 19.18
N SER A 167 10.28 -3.92 19.13
CA SER A 167 10.77 -3.24 20.33
C SER A 167 9.64 -2.57 21.13
N TRP A 168 8.64 -2.00 20.45
CA TRP A 168 7.51 -1.36 21.11
C TRP A 168 6.58 -2.38 21.79
N LYS A 169 6.43 -3.56 21.19
CA LYS A 169 5.71 -4.67 21.82
C LYS A 169 6.41 -5.13 23.10
N ALA A 170 7.75 -5.15 23.13
CA ALA A 170 8.52 -5.52 24.31
C ALA A 170 8.37 -4.50 25.45
N LEU A 171 8.28 -3.20 25.14
CA LEU A 171 8.08 -2.13 26.11
C LEU A 171 6.68 -2.12 26.77
N GLY A 172 5.82 -3.10 26.47
CA GLY A 172 4.46 -3.11 27.02
C GLY A 172 3.59 -1.97 26.50
N ILE A 173 4.07 -1.19 25.51
CA ILE A 173 3.24 -0.31 24.68
C ILE A 173 2.43 -1.24 23.79
N ASN A 174 1.48 -1.92 24.43
CA ASN A 174 0.50 -2.74 23.78
C ASN A 174 -0.31 -1.75 22.96
N MET A 175 0.04 -1.59 21.68
CA MET A 175 -0.79 -0.94 20.67
C MET A 175 -2.13 -1.67 20.48
N ARG A 176 -2.44 -2.63 21.37
CA ARG A 176 -3.77 -3.06 21.80
C ARG A 176 -4.59 -1.82 22.19
N THR A 177 -5.07 -1.17 21.13
CA THR A 177 -6.36 -0.51 21.07
C THR A 177 -6.62 0.41 22.27
N ARG A 178 -6.47 1.73 22.05
CA ARG A 178 -7.65 2.56 22.33
C ARG A 178 -8.78 1.93 21.53
N THR A 179 -9.44 0.93 22.12
CA THR A 179 -10.81 0.59 21.73
C THR A 179 -11.49 1.94 21.81
N PRO A 180 -12.04 2.47 20.70
CA PRO A 180 -12.75 3.73 20.74
C PRO A 180 -13.71 3.61 21.91
N MET A 181 -13.46 4.41 22.95
CA MET A 181 -14.30 4.37 24.12
C MET A 181 -15.55 5.12 23.71
N TRP A 182 -16.62 4.36 23.48
CA TRP A 182 -17.92 4.96 23.21
C TRP A 182 -18.65 5.01 24.54
N ASN A 183 -18.87 6.21 25.06
CA ASN A 183 -19.41 6.44 26.41
C ASN A 183 -18.64 5.70 27.52
N GLY A 184 -17.30 5.77 27.48
CA GLY A 184 -16.45 5.22 28.54
C GLY A 184 -16.37 3.69 28.60
N LYS A 185 -16.97 2.96 27.63
CA LYS A 185 -16.89 1.49 27.55
C LYS A 185 -16.05 1.05 26.35
N PRO A 186 -15.23 -0.01 26.50
CA PRO A 186 -14.45 -0.56 25.39
C PRO A 186 -15.39 -1.17 24.34
N VAL A 187 -15.34 -0.62 23.12
CA VAL A 187 -16.10 -1.16 21.98
C VAL A 187 -15.47 -2.46 21.51
N SER A 188 -16.27 -3.53 21.41
CA SER A 188 -15.80 -4.83 20.96
C SER A 188 -15.30 -4.80 19.50
N LEU A 189 -14.34 -5.67 19.19
CA LEU A 189 -13.76 -5.83 17.85
C LEU A 189 -14.78 -6.19 16.77
N SER A 190 -15.87 -6.88 17.13
CA SER A 190 -16.99 -7.17 16.25
C SER A 190 -17.78 -5.90 15.90
N THR A 191 -18.09 -5.08 16.90
CA THR A 191 -18.77 -3.79 16.71
C THR A 191 -17.95 -2.83 15.85
N LEU A 192 -16.62 -2.81 16.06
CA LEU A 192 -15.69 -1.98 15.31
C LEU A 192 -15.57 -2.40 13.84
N ARG A 193 -15.59 -3.71 13.56
CA ARG A 193 -15.67 -4.24 12.18
C ARG A 193 -16.97 -3.82 11.50
N VAL A 194 -18.10 -3.92 12.20
CA VAL A 194 -19.40 -3.47 11.68
C VAL A 194 -19.39 -1.97 11.39
N MET A 195 -18.84 -1.14 12.28
CA MET A 195 -18.74 0.30 12.07
C MET A 195 -17.84 0.66 10.88
N ARG A 196 -16.67 0.01 10.76
CA ARG A 196 -15.75 0.26 9.64
C ARG A 196 -16.35 -0.19 8.30
N PHE A 197 -17.04 -1.33 8.28
CA PHE A 197 -17.77 -1.79 7.10
C PHE A 197 -18.90 -0.83 6.74
N ARG A 198 -19.66 -0.36 7.73
CA ARG A 198 -20.75 0.62 7.57
C ARG A 198 -20.26 1.98 7.07
N SER A 199 -19.03 2.38 7.42
CA SER A 199 -18.41 3.61 6.94
C SER A 199 -17.94 3.55 5.49
N ARG A 200 -17.74 2.35 4.93
CA ARG A 200 -17.33 2.15 3.53
C ARG A 200 -18.50 1.88 2.58
N MET A 201 -19.72 1.70 3.11
CA MET A 201 -20.91 1.55 2.27
C MET A 201 -21.26 2.87 1.59
N THR A 202 -21.58 2.79 0.30
CA THR A 202 -22.19 3.90 -0.43
C THR A 202 -23.57 4.24 0.15
N GLU A 203 -24.06 5.46 -0.07
CA GLU A 203 -25.36 5.88 0.47
C GLU A 203 -26.51 4.99 -0.03
N GLU A 204 -26.43 4.47 -1.25
CA GLU A 204 -27.39 3.49 -1.79
C GLU A 204 -27.39 2.19 -0.98
N GLN A 205 -26.21 1.64 -0.68
CA GLN A 205 -26.09 0.43 0.14
C GLN A 205 -26.61 0.69 1.57
N LYS A 206 -26.40 1.89 2.12
CA LYS A 206 -26.95 2.26 3.43
C LYS A 206 -28.47 2.33 3.42
N MET A 207 -29.08 2.89 2.37
CA MET A 207 -30.53 2.96 2.24
C MET A 207 -31.15 1.56 2.09
N GLU A 208 -30.55 0.72 1.26
CA GLU A 208 -31.03 -0.65 1.06
C GLU A 208 -30.91 -1.48 2.35
N GLN A 209 -29.82 -1.31 3.10
CA GLN A 209 -29.67 -1.96 4.40
C GLN A 209 -30.73 -1.48 5.40
N ARG A 210 -31.02 -0.17 5.44
CA ARG A 210 -32.10 0.38 6.29
C ARG A 210 -33.46 -0.18 5.90
N ARG A 211 -33.73 -0.40 4.61
CA ARG A 211 -34.96 -1.01 4.11
C ARG A 211 -35.10 -2.44 4.63
N LYS A 212 -34.07 -3.27 4.46
CA LYS A 212 -34.04 -4.65 4.96
C LYS A 212 -34.19 -4.74 6.48
N ASP A 213 -33.56 -3.83 7.23
CA ASP A 213 -33.69 -3.79 8.68
C ASP A 213 -35.13 -3.43 9.11
N ARG A 214 -35.79 -2.49 8.41
CA ARG A 214 -37.22 -2.16 8.66
C ARG A 214 -38.13 -3.35 8.37
N GLU A 215 -37.89 -4.07 7.27
CA GLU A 215 -38.67 -5.28 6.94
C GLU A 215 -38.51 -6.37 7.99
N ARG A 216 -37.28 -6.61 8.48
CA ARG A 216 -37.03 -7.59 9.56
C ARG A 216 -37.77 -7.21 10.84
N VAL A 217 -37.75 -5.93 11.21
CA VAL A 217 -38.48 -5.44 12.40
C VAL A 217 -39.99 -5.56 12.21
N ALA A 218 -40.51 -5.24 11.03
CA ALA A 218 -41.92 -5.38 10.71
C ALA A 218 -42.38 -6.84 10.77
N ARG A 219 -41.61 -7.78 10.20
CA ARG A 219 -41.88 -9.23 10.29
C ARG A 219 -41.89 -9.73 11.72
N LYS A 220 -40.90 -9.33 12.54
CA LYS A 220 -40.87 -9.69 13.97
C LYS A 220 -42.08 -9.15 14.73
N ARG A 221 -42.52 -7.92 14.46
CA ARG A 221 -43.72 -7.34 15.08
C ARG A 221 -45.00 -8.05 14.65
N ALA A 222 -45.11 -8.42 13.36
CA ALA A 222 -46.25 -9.17 12.84
C ALA A 222 -46.33 -10.57 13.48
N ALA A 223 -45.21 -11.29 13.56
CA ALA A 223 -45.13 -12.59 14.23
C ALA A 223 -45.52 -12.50 15.71
N LEU A 224 -45.06 -11.48 16.43
CA LEU A 224 -45.42 -11.26 17.83
C LEU A 224 -46.93 -10.98 18.01
N ARG A 225 -47.55 -10.23 17.09
CA ARG A 225 -48.99 -9.97 17.10
C ARG A 225 -49.79 -11.24 16.82
N ALA A 226 -49.37 -12.04 15.84
CA ALA A 226 -49.99 -13.33 15.53
C ALA A 226 -49.92 -14.29 16.73
N ALA A 227 -48.75 -14.38 17.39
CA ALA A 227 -48.57 -15.20 18.59
C ALA A 227 -49.49 -14.77 19.75
N ARG A 228 -49.69 -13.46 19.95
CA ARG A 228 -50.63 -12.95 20.96
C ARG A 228 -52.09 -13.23 20.63
N ALA A 229 -52.47 -13.18 19.35
CA ALA A 229 -53.83 -13.48 18.92
C ALA A 229 -54.19 -14.95 19.19
N LEU A 230 -53.26 -15.88 18.98
CA LEU A 230 -53.45 -17.30 19.32
C LEU A 230 -53.65 -17.52 20.82
N GLN A 231 -52.91 -16.81 21.68
CA GLN A 231 -53.07 -16.93 23.13
C GLN A 231 -54.42 -16.42 23.66
N GLN A 232 -55.06 -15.47 22.98
CA GLN A 232 -56.38 -14.95 23.39
C GLN A 232 -57.55 -15.84 22.95
N GLY A 233 -57.35 -16.72 21.96
CA GLY A 233 -58.35 -17.68 21.49
C GLY A 233 -58.61 -18.84 22.45
N ASP A 234 -57.60 -19.27 23.21
CA ASP A 234 -57.69 -20.42 24.13
C ASP A 234 -58.37 -20.10 25.48
N THR A 235 -58.58 -18.83 25.81
CA THR A 235 -59.21 -18.42 27.07
C THR A 235 -60.74 -18.58 27.11
N ASN A 236 -61.38 -19.01 26.02
CA ASN A 236 -62.84 -19.11 25.92
C ASN A 236 -63.30 -20.46 25.37
N GLY A 237 -63.05 -21.53 26.12
CA GLY A 237 -63.88 -22.73 26.04
C GLY A 237 -63.17 -24.05 25.70
N ASN A 238 -63.33 -24.98 26.65
CA ASN A 238 -63.30 -26.43 26.51
C ASN A 238 -61.97 -27.14 26.79
N SER A 239 -61.94 -27.78 27.96
CA SER A 239 -60.97 -28.75 28.43
C SER A 239 -60.98 -30.01 27.57
N ASN A 240 -60.19 -30.05 26.48
CA ASN A 240 -59.78 -31.28 25.78
C ASN A 240 -58.65 -31.04 24.74
N SER A 241 -57.70 -30.13 24.99
CA SER A 241 -56.61 -29.82 24.04
C SER A 241 -55.22 -30.04 24.66
N SER A 242 -54.91 -31.29 25.00
CA SER A 242 -53.57 -31.69 25.45
C SER A 242 -52.63 -32.08 24.31
N GLU A 243 -53.12 -32.25 23.07
CA GLU A 243 -52.29 -32.75 21.95
C GLU A 243 -51.68 -31.64 21.07
N SER A 244 -52.19 -30.41 21.12
CA SER A 244 -51.76 -29.34 20.20
C SER A 244 -50.41 -28.69 20.59
N TYR A 245 -50.01 -28.79 21.86
CA TYR A 245 -48.78 -28.14 22.36
C TYR A 245 -47.48 -28.90 22.02
N GLU A 246 -47.53 -30.21 21.72
CA GLU A 246 -46.34 -30.96 21.29
C GLU A 246 -45.90 -30.62 19.85
N SER A 247 -46.84 -30.35 18.94
CA SER A 247 -46.51 -30.07 17.53
C SER A 247 -45.76 -28.74 17.33
N LEU A 248 -45.97 -27.75 18.20
CA LEU A 248 -45.29 -26.45 18.13
C LEU A 248 -43.84 -26.47 18.66
N CYS A 249 -43.49 -27.44 19.51
CA CYS A 249 -42.11 -27.61 19.98
C CYS A 249 -41.20 -28.26 18.92
N ILE A 250 -41.75 -29.05 18.00
CA ILE A 250 -40.98 -29.72 16.94
C ILE A 250 -40.50 -28.73 15.86
N ILE A 251 -41.28 -27.69 15.54
CA ILE A 251 -40.91 -26.71 14.51
C ILE A 251 -39.76 -25.80 14.99
N LYS A 252 -39.76 -25.44 16.28
CA LYS A 252 -38.71 -24.56 16.83
C LYS A 252 -37.33 -25.23 16.89
N LYS A 253 -37.27 -26.57 16.93
CA LYS A 253 -36.01 -27.32 16.95
C LYS A 253 -35.35 -27.44 15.56
N LYS A 254 -36.04 -27.09 14.48
CA LYS A 254 -35.54 -27.23 13.10
C LYS A 254 -34.86 -25.96 12.55
N GLU A 255 -35.05 -24.80 13.18
CA GLU A 255 -34.41 -23.53 12.76
C GLU A 255 -33.05 -23.24 13.45
N ASP A 256 -32.71 -23.97 14.51
CA ASP A 256 -31.47 -23.76 15.30
C ASP A 256 -30.35 -24.79 14.97
N SER A 257 -30.49 -25.61 13.92
CA SER A 257 -29.35 -26.38 13.39
C SER A 257 -28.56 -25.53 12.38
N PRO A 258 -27.24 -25.35 12.58
CA PRO A 258 -26.39 -24.48 11.78
C PRO A 258 -26.19 -24.94 10.33
#